data_AF-A0A336JUG3-F1
#
_entry.id   AF-A0A336JUG3-F1
#
_cell.length_a   1.000
_cell.length_b   1.000
_cell.length_c   1.000
_cell.angle_alpha   90.00
_cell.angle_beta   90.00
_cell.angle_gamma   90.00
#
_symmetry.space_group_name_H-M   'P 1'
#
loop_
_entity.id
_entity.type
_entity.pdbx_description
1 polymer ?
#
loop_
_entity_poly.entity_id
_entity_poly.type
_entity_poly.pdbx_seq_one_letter_code
_entity_poly.pdbx_strand_id
1 'polypeptide(L)'
;MTVAPHMLRRYIVDRASGRMPRSEWTYYAPEAAAWIRADERTARRHEHHRRVRIDGLAWCDVLGHRTVVADDAALQAYFLTITPDDWQRLAIDVSEHPTRCLREWRAAGALILATVDPETEASGGPLSDWPTSRGTGPRSLLTR
;
A
#
# COMPACT_ATOMS: atom_id res chain seq x y z
N MET A 1 -9.18 4.27 11.29
CA MET A 1 -9.37 2.80 11.17
C MET A 1 -8.02 2.12 11.30
N THR A 2 -7.90 0.99 12.00
CA THR A 2 -6.61 0.31 12.21
C THR A 2 -6.39 -0.75 11.14
N VAL A 3 -5.24 -0.74 10.47
CA VAL A 3 -4.85 -1.78 9.51
C VAL A 3 -4.56 -3.08 10.27
N ALA A 4 -5.21 -4.18 9.88
CA ALA A 4 -4.90 -5.50 10.43
C ALA A 4 -3.72 -6.15 9.67
N PRO A 5 -2.86 -6.97 10.31
CA PRO A 5 -1.71 -7.59 9.64
C PRO A 5 -2.07 -8.43 8.40
N HIS A 6 -3.19 -9.15 8.43
CA HIS A 6 -3.66 -9.94 7.28
C HIS A 6 -4.12 -9.07 6.10
N MET A 7 -4.58 -7.85 6.36
CA MET A 7 -4.95 -6.87 5.33
C MET A 7 -3.72 -6.31 4.64
N LEU A 8 -2.68 -5.98 5.42
CA LEU A 8 -1.37 -5.59 4.89
C LEU A 8 -0.80 -6.71 4.01
N ARG A 9 -0.70 -7.94 4.53
CA ARG A 9 -0.18 -9.08 3.76
C ARG A 9 -0.89 -9.22 2.42
N ARG A 10 -2.23 -9.20 2.42
CA ARG A 10 -3.01 -9.31 1.19
C ARG A 10 -2.72 -8.16 0.21
N TYR A 11 -2.61 -6.93 0.71
CA TYR A 11 -2.30 -5.76 -0.10
C TYR A 11 -0.96 -5.92 -0.82
N ILE A 12 0.10 -6.25 -0.07
CA ILE A 12 1.44 -6.42 -0.64
C ILE A 12 1.47 -7.57 -1.65
N VAL A 13 0.89 -8.72 -1.33
CA VAL A 13 0.88 -9.89 -2.22
C VAL A 13 0.12 -9.60 -3.51
N ASP A 14 -1.06 -8.98 -3.43
CA ASP A 14 -1.83 -8.62 -4.64
C ASP A 14 -1.09 -7.57 -5.48
N ARG A 15 -0.39 -6.62 -4.85
CA ARG A 15 0.43 -5.62 -5.54
C ARG A 15 1.68 -6.22 -6.20
N ALA A 16 2.43 -7.07 -5.50
CA ALA A 16 3.60 -7.78 -6.02
C ALA A 16 3.25 -8.71 -7.19
N SER A 17 2.05 -9.30 -7.18
CA SER A 17 1.57 -10.17 -8.26
C SER A 17 1.15 -9.43 -9.53
N GLY A 18 1.17 -8.08 -9.55
CA GLY A 18 0.71 -7.29 -10.69
C GLY A 18 -0.81 -7.37 -10.94
N ARG A 19 -1.59 -7.90 -9.99
CA ARG A 19 -3.06 -8.08 -10.11
C ARG A 19 -3.82 -6.78 -9.84
N MET A 20 -3.37 -5.69 -10.44
CA MET A 20 -3.91 -4.33 -10.31
C MET A 20 -4.15 -3.69 -11.69
N PRO A 21 -5.16 -2.80 -11.84
CA PRO A 21 -6.14 -2.45 -10.82
C PRO A 21 -7.15 -3.58 -10.58
N ARG A 22 -7.77 -3.56 -9.40
CA ARG A 22 -8.75 -4.57 -9.00
C ARG A 22 -9.98 -4.46 -9.89
N SER A 23 -10.35 -5.56 -10.53
CA SER A 23 -11.51 -5.61 -11.39
C SER A 23 -12.79 -5.20 -10.64
N GLU A 24 -13.55 -4.29 -11.26
CA GLU A 24 -14.82 -3.78 -10.75
C GLU A 24 -16.01 -4.65 -11.14
N TRP A 25 -15.82 -5.63 -12.01
CA TRP A 25 -16.90 -6.44 -12.58
C TRP A 25 -16.72 -7.90 -12.24
N THR A 26 -17.83 -8.58 -12.02
CA THR A 26 -17.86 -10.03 -11.79
C THR A 26 -18.95 -10.68 -12.62
N TYR A 27 -18.74 -11.92 -13.00
CA TYR A 27 -19.79 -12.78 -13.54
C TYR A 27 -19.90 -14.06 -12.71
N TYR A 28 -21.07 -14.68 -12.72
CA TYR A 28 -21.26 -15.98 -12.10
C TYR A 28 -20.88 -17.09 -13.09
N ALA A 29 -19.98 -17.97 -12.67
CA ALA A 29 -19.52 -19.15 -13.39
C ALA A 29 -20.22 -20.39 -12.82
N PRO A 30 -21.25 -20.94 -13.50
CA PRO A 30 -22.01 -22.09 -13.00
C PRO A 30 -21.14 -23.34 -12.79
N GLU A 31 -20.15 -23.56 -13.64
CA GLU A 31 -19.21 -24.68 -13.58
C GLU A 31 -18.37 -24.71 -12.31
N ALA A 32 -18.07 -23.53 -11.75
CA ALA A 32 -17.34 -23.37 -10.51
C ALA A 32 -18.25 -23.04 -9.31
N ALA A 33 -19.56 -22.88 -9.56
CA ALA A 33 -20.55 -22.35 -8.64
C ALA A 33 -20.09 -21.06 -7.92
N ALA A 34 -19.36 -20.17 -8.62
CA ALA A 34 -18.64 -19.05 -8.01
C ALA A 34 -18.72 -17.75 -8.82
N TRP A 35 -18.52 -16.61 -8.14
CA TRP A 35 -18.36 -15.31 -8.79
C TRP A 35 -16.90 -15.07 -9.18
N ILE A 36 -16.65 -14.88 -10.47
CA ILE A 36 -15.33 -14.67 -11.05
C ILE A 36 -15.15 -13.19 -11.37
N ARG A 37 -13.99 -12.63 -11.01
CA ARG A 37 -13.62 -11.26 -11.35
C ARG A 37 -13.25 -11.17 -12.83
N ALA A 38 -13.73 -10.14 -13.50
CA ALA A 38 -13.49 -9.92 -14.92
C ALA A 38 -13.48 -8.43 -15.26
N ASP A 39 -12.96 -8.07 -16.43
CA ASP A 39 -13.25 -6.75 -16.99
C ASP A 39 -14.73 -6.62 -17.38
N GLU A 40 -15.17 -5.38 -17.63
CA GLU A 40 -16.56 -5.10 -17.99
C GLU A 40 -17.01 -5.87 -19.23
N ARG A 41 -16.16 -5.89 -20.28
CA ARG A 41 -16.49 -6.51 -21.56
C ARG A 41 -16.73 -8.00 -21.41
N THR A 42 -15.90 -8.66 -20.61
CA THR A 42 -15.98 -10.09 -20.33
C THR A 42 -17.19 -10.38 -19.47
N ALA A 43 -17.39 -9.63 -18.39
CA ALA A 43 -18.53 -9.83 -17.50
C ALA A 43 -19.88 -9.71 -18.25
N ARG A 44 -20.04 -8.69 -19.10
CA ARG A 44 -21.26 -8.46 -19.89
C ARG A 44 -21.58 -9.57 -20.91
N ARG A 45 -20.65 -10.46 -21.22
CA ARG A 45 -20.91 -11.64 -22.09
C ARG A 45 -21.65 -12.76 -21.36
N HIS A 46 -21.72 -12.70 -20.03
CA HIS A 46 -22.40 -13.69 -19.22
C HIS A 46 -23.77 -13.17 -18.76
N GLU A 47 -24.74 -14.08 -18.72
CA GLU A 47 -26.13 -13.79 -18.30
C GLU A 47 -26.17 -13.16 -16.91
N HIS A 48 -25.44 -13.75 -15.95
CA HIS A 48 -25.35 -13.25 -14.59
C HIS A 48 -24.04 -12.49 -14.39
N HIS A 49 -24.11 -11.17 -14.45
CA HIS A 49 -22.98 -10.29 -14.17
C HIS A 49 -23.39 -9.12 -13.27
N ARG A 50 -22.42 -8.55 -12.57
CA ARG A 50 -22.63 -7.36 -11.73
C ARG A 50 -21.35 -6.54 -11.58
N ARG A 51 -21.54 -5.23 -11.44
CA ARG A 51 -20.50 -4.33 -10.95
C ARG A 51 -20.39 -4.47 -9.44
N VAL A 52 -19.18 -4.73 -8.96
CA VAL A 52 -18.84 -4.83 -7.54
C VAL A 52 -18.59 -3.44 -6.96
N ARG A 53 -17.98 -2.52 -7.73
CA ARG A 53 -17.79 -1.13 -7.29
C ARG A 53 -19.15 -0.45 -7.12
N ILE A 54 -19.28 0.28 -6.02
CA ILE A 54 -20.47 1.06 -5.67
C ILE A 54 -20.08 2.53 -5.83
N ASP A 55 -20.82 3.27 -6.66
CA ASP A 55 -20.54 4.68 -6.88
C ASP A 55 -20.73 5.47 -5.58
N GLY A 56 -19.83 6.43 -5.34
CA GLY A 56 -19.80 7.21 -4.10
C GLY A 56 -19.12 6.53 -2.90
N LEU A 57 -18.77 5.24 -2.98
CA LEU A 57 -17.94 4.57 -1.98
C LEU A 57 -16.46 4.53 -2.38
N ALA A 58 -15.58 4.57 -1.38
CA ALA A 58 -14.14 4.51 -1.58
C ALA A 58 -13.71 3.17 -2.19
N TRP A 59 -12.70 3.21 -3.05
CA TRP A 59 -12.19 2.04 -3.77
C TRP A 59 -10.67 2.05 -3.78
N CYS A 60 -10.07 0.91 -3.46
CA CYS A 60 -8.64 0.67 -3.53
C CYS A 60 -8.33 -0.20 -4.75
N ASP A 61 -7.39 0.23 -5.61
CA ASP A 61 -6.98 -0.51 -6.80
C ASP A 61 -6.32 -1.86 -6.50
N VAL A 62 -5.95 -2.12 -5.26
CA VAL A 62 -5.41 -3.42 -4.83
C VAL A 62 -6.51 -4.30 -4.23
N LEU A 63 -7.25 -3.75 -3.27
CA LEU A 63 -8.13 -4.51 -2.38
C LEU A 63 -9.63 -4.31 -2.65
N GLY A 64 -10.01 -3.47 -3.60
CA GLY A 64 -11.38 -3.07 -3.89
C GLY A 64 -11.97 -2.25 -2.75
N HIS A 65 -13.13 -2.65 -2.24
CA HIS A 65 -13.85 -1.98 -1.13
C HIS A 65 -13.09 -1.87 0.18
N ARG A 66 -11.98 -2.59 0.35
CA ARG A 66 -11.20 -2.54 1.58
C ARG A 66 -10.09 -1.50 1.44
N THR A 67 -10.39 -0.26 1.81
CA THR A 67 -9.48 0.89 1.65
C THR A 67 -8.53 1.10 2.83
N VAL A 68 -8.67 0.36 3.94
CA VAL A 68 -7.89 0.57 5.18
C VAL A 68 -6.38 0.73 5.00
N VAL A 69 -5.76 0.04 4.04
CA VAL A 69 -4.31 0.19 3.75
C VAL A 69 -4.04 1.42 2.88
N ALA A 70 -4.93 1.72 1.93
CA ALA A 70 -4.85 2.92 1.09
C ALA A 70 -5.08 4.20 1.90
N ASP A 71 -5.92 4.15 2.93
CA ASP A 71 -6.24 5.27 3.81
C ASP A 71 -5.17 5.50 4.89
N ASP A 72 -4.17 4.62 5.00
CA ASP A 72 -3.10 4.73 5.98
C ASP A 72 -1.94 5.56 5.42
N ALA A 73 -1.94 6.85 5.72
CA ALA A 73 -0.97 7.81 5.19
C ALA A 73 0.48 7.40 5.47
N ALA A 74 0.79 6.86 6.66
CA ALA A 74 2.14 6.43 6.99
C ALA A 74 2.56 5.22 6.14
N LEU A 75 1.71 4.21 6.00
CA LEU A 75 2.02 3.08 5.09
C LEU A 75 2.16 3.54 3.64
N GLN A 76 1.29 4.44 3.16
CA GLN A 76 1.41 4.97 1.80
C GLN A 76 2.71 5.75 1.62
N ALA A 77 3.12 6.56 2.59
CA ALA A 77 4.39 7.28 2.57
C ALA A 77 5.58 6.32 2.46
N TYR A 78 5.59 5.23 3.23
CA TYR A 78 6.60 4.18 3.09
C TYR A 78 6.56 3.51 1.71
N PHE A 79 5.38 3.17 1.19
CA PHE A 79 5.27 2.52 -0.12
C PHE A 79 5.69 3.40 -1.30
N LEU A 80 5.64 4.73 -1.15
CA LEU A 80 6.16 5.65 -2.17
C LEU A 80 7.69 5.58 -2.32
N THR A 81 8.40 5.06 -1.32
CA THR A 81 9.87 4.88 -1.40
C THR A 81 10.28 3.52 -1.96
N ILE A 82 9.32 2.65 -2.29
CA ILE A 82 9.57 1.28 -2.72
C ILE A 82 9.64 1.22 -4.25
N THR A 83 10.73 0.64 -4.77
CA THR A 83 10.87 0.44 -6.22
C THR A 83 9.95 -0.67 -6.73
N PRO A 84 9.58 -0.69 -8.02
CA PRO A 84 8.76 -1.76 -8.59
C PRO A 84 9.30 -3.19 -8.31
N ASP A 85 10.62 -3.36 -8.32
CA ASP A 85 11.28 -4.67 -8.13
C ASP A 85 11.28 -5.13 -6.67
N ASP A 86 11.22 -4.19 -5.71
CA ASP A 86 11.23 -4.50 -4.27
C ASP A 86 9.92 -5.12 -3.77
N TRP A 87 8.81 -4.99 -4.50
CA TRP A 87 7.50 -5.50 -4.07
C TRP A 87 7.50 -7.01 -3.82
N GLN A 88 8.28 -7.77 -4.59
CA GLN A 88 8.44 -9.21 -4.39
C GLN A 88 9.11 -9.54 -3.06
N ARG A 89 10.17 -8.79 -2.70
CA ARG A 89 10.86 -8.95 -1.42
C ARG A 89 9.94 -8.64 -0.24
N LEU A 90 9.19 -7.54 -0.34
CA LEU A 90 8.19 -7.19 0.69
C LEU A 90 7.11 -8.27 0.84
N ALA A 91 6.70 -8.93 -0.26
CA ALA A 91 5.71 -9.99 -0.23
C ALA A 91 6.18 -11.24 0.54
N ILE A 92 7.47 -11.55 0.47
CA ILE A 92 8.11 -12.60 1.27
C ILE A 92 8.10 -12.19 2.75
N ASP A 93 8.66 -11.03 3.08
CA ASP A 93 8.79 -10.54 4.45
C ASP A 93 7.44 -10.49 5.19
N VAL A 94 6.41 -9.95 4.54
CA VAL A 94 5.07 -9.82 5.14
C VAL A 94 4.33 -11.15 5.23
N SER A 95 4.71 -12.14 4.42
CA SER A 95 4.11 -13.48 4.51
C SER A 95 4.61 -14.22 5.74
N GLU A 96 5.87 -14.01 6.13
CA GLU A 96 6.48 -14.61 7.31
C GLU A 96 6.14 -13.84 8.59
N HIS A 97 6.19 -12.50 8.53
CA HIS A 97 6.13 -11.66 9.73
C HIS A 97 5.19 -10.44 9.57
N PRO A 98 3.89 -10.64 9.28
CA PRO A 98 2.98 -9.55 8.92
C PRO A 98 2.81 -8.49 10.02
N THR A 99 2.79 -8.89 11.31
CA THR A 99 2.65 -7.95 12.43
C THR A 99 3.90 -7.10 12.61
N ARG A 100 5.09 -7.69 12.45
CA ARG A 100 6.37 -6.98 12.53
C ARG A 100 6.47 -5.96 11.39
N CYS A 101 6.25 -6.41 10.16
CA CYS A 101 6.24 -5.57 8.96
C CYS A 101 5.26 -4.39 9.11
N LEU A 102 4.03 -4.64 9.57
CA LEU A 102 3.05 -3.57 9.78
C LEU A 102 3.57 -2.49 10.74
N ARG A 103 4.16 -2.89 11.86
CA ARG A 103 4.69 -1.95 12.84
C ARG A 103 5.87 -1.16 12.28
N GLU A 104 6.84 -1.85 11.69
CA GLU A 104 8.09 -1.25 11.21
C GLU A 104 7.86 -0.33 10.01
N TRP A 105 7.07 -0.76 9.03
CA TRP A 105 6.82 0.02 7.82
C TRP A 105 5.97 1.25 8.12
N ARG A 106 5.01 1.15 9.04
CA ARG A 106 4.23 2.29 9.48
C ARG A 106 5.08 3.29 10.25
N ALA A 107 5.99 2.83 11.11
CA ALA A 107 6.94 3.70 11.81
C ALA A 107 7.88 4.42 10.83
N ALA A 108 8.45 3.70 9.86
CA ALA A 108 9.27 4.30 8.80
C ALA A 108 8.50 5.36 8.00
N GLY A 109 7.26 5.05 7.64
CA GLY A 109 6.34 5.99 6.99
C GLY A 109 6.05 7.25 7.80
N ALA A 110 5.83 7.11 9.11
CA ALA A 110 5.62 8.25 10.00
C ALA A 110 6.86 9.17 10.06
N LEU A 111 8.07 8.60 10.08
CA LEU A 111 9.32 9.39 10.00
C LEU A 111 9.44 10.15 8.68
N ILE A 112 9.06 9.53 7.57
CA ILE A 112 9.04 10.19 6.25
C ILE A 112 8.09 11.40 6.29
N LEU A 113 6.87 11.22 6.79
CA LEU A 113 5.89 12.31 6.91
C LEU A 113 6.41 13.46 7.79
N ALA A 114 6.97 13.15 8.95
CA ALA A 114 7.56 14.14 9.86
C ALA A 114 8.76 14.89 9.28
N THR A 115 9.48 14.29 8.33
CA THR A 115 10.61 14.95 7.65
C THR A 115 10.14 15.95 6.60
N VAL A 116 8.97 15.70 5.99
CA VAL A 116 8.42 16.52 4.90
C VAL A 116 7.54 17.65 5.44
N ASP A 117 6.95 17.48 6.62
CA ASP A 117 6.10 18.46 7.28
C ASP A 117 6.70 18.91 8.63
N PRO A 118 7.15 20.17 8.77
CA PRO A 118 7.73 20.68 10.01
C PRO A 118 6.75 20.75 11.19
N GLU A 119 5.44 20.55 10.98
CA GLU A 119 4.43 20.49 12.05
C GLU A 119 4.11 19.05 12.53
N THR A 120 4.61 18.02 11.86
CA THR A 120 4.36 16.61 12.24
C THR A 120 5.44 16.10 13.21
N GLU A 121 5.10 15.92 14.50
CA GLU A 121 6.04 15.39 15.51
C GLU A 121 6.46 13.94 15.21
N ALA A 122 7.73 13.74 14.85
CA ALA A 122 8.35 12.41 14.77
C ALA A 122 8.65 11.87 16.18
N SER A 123 7.93 10.83 16.60
CA SER A 123 8.27 10.05 17.78
C SER A 123 9.01 8.76 17.39
N GLY A 124 10.31 8.69 17.70
CA GLY A 124 11.06 7.45 17.91
C GLY A 124 11.29 6.53 16.70
N GLY A 125 12.45 6.64 16.07
CA GLY A 125 12.96 5.67 15.11
C GLY A 125 14.48 5.75 14.95
N PRO A 126 15.14 4.80 14.26
CA PRO A 126 16.60 4.67 14.16
C PRO A 126 17.30 5.83 13.40
N LEU A 127 16.55 6.85 13.00
CA LEU A 127 17.01 8.09 12.40
C LEU A 127 16.82 9.30 13.34
N SER A 128 16.51 9.08 14.63
CA SER A 128 16.44 10.14 15.64
C SER A 128 17.76 10.90 15.81
N ASP A 129 18.87 10.28 15.41
CA ASP A 129 20.22 10.85 15.46
C ASP A 129 20.66 11.43 14.09
N TRP A 130 19.74 11.54 13.12
CA TRP A 130 20.04 12.16 11.84
C TRP A 130 20.33 13.65 12.03
N PRO A 131 21.44 14.19 11.49
CA PRO A 131 22.03 15.42 11.99
C PRO A 131 21.09 16.63 11.80
N THR A 132 20.75 17.26 12.92
CA THR A 132 19.98 18.51 13.04
C THR A 132 20.74 19.75 12.51
N SER A 133 21.96 19.57 12.00
CA SER A 133 22.73 20.65 11.35
C SER A 133 23.49 20.15 10.13
N ARG A 134 23.50 20.99 9.09
CA ARG A 134 24.28 20.79 7.87
C ARG A 134 25.77 20.95 8.21
N GLY A 135 26.62 20.07 7.65
CA GLY A 135 28.04 20.01 7.96
C GLY A 135 28.78 21.34 7.84
N THR A 136 29.43 21.77 8.92
CA THR A 136 30.42 22.85 8.99
C THR A 136 31.81 22.40 8.52
N GLY A 137 31.85 21.34 7.72
CA GLY A 137 33.08 20.78 7.18
C GLY A 137 33.49 21.48 5.87
N PRO A 138 34.79 21.50 5.54
CA PRO A 138 35.36 22.18 4.37
C PRO A 138 34.93 21.62 2.99
N ARG A 139 33.88 20.79 2.92
CA ARG A 139 33.35 20.14 1.69
C ARG A 139 31.85 20.38 1.48
N SER A 140 31.28 21.43 2.07
CA SER A 140 29.90 21.86 1.77
C SER A 140 29.81 22.41 0.33
N LEU A 141 29.04 21.74 -0.53
CA LEU A 141 28.90 21.98 -1.97
C LEU A 141 27.91 23.11 -2.35
N LEU A 142 27.90 24.25 -1.66
CA LEU A 142 27.21 25.45 -2.16
C LEU A 142 28.05 26.70 -1.88
N THR A 143 28.22 27.53 -2.91
CA THR A 143 28.92 28.83 -2.87
C THR A 143 28.14 29.87 -2.07
N ARG A 144 28.88 30.77 -1.40
CA ARG A 144 28.37 31.88 -0.57
C ARG A 144 27.35 32.75 -1.29
#